data_AF-A0A7V3FSG9-F1
#
_entry.id   AF-A0A7V3FSG9-F1
#
_cell.length_a   1.000
_cell.length_b   1.000
_cell.length_c   1.000
_cell.angle_alpha   90.00
_cell.angle_beta   90.00
_cell.angle_gamma   90.00
#
_symmetry.space_group_name_H-M   'P 1'
#
loop_
_entity.id
_entity.type
_entity.pdbx_description
1 polymer ?
#
loop_
_entity_poly.entity_id
_entity_poly.type
_entity_poly.pdbx_seq_one_letter_code
_entity_poly.pdbx_strand_id
1 'polypeptide(L)'
;MGDDEFRVPPANRREARRFEPPPWEADAFKELELKRAVEGAQDDPEIEAAVAAAVNEVPDEQPVVPPVRVVPEDEPAAAQQAAAPAPAAVPAGEAARKAELDEEHFASLMARLRDEEPSAANYWIAWVVVGFLMMVLGAVMLIWAMAAYMKPDAGQVGTTGGSILLLFGAGFIGGGAWFIYRGLKKRGVL
;
A
#
# COMPACT_ATOMS: atom_id res chain seq x y z
N MET A 1 -44.17 56.24 9.09
CA MET A 1 -43.56 55.91 10.40
C MET A 1 -43.80 54.43 10.56
N GLY A 2 -42.89 53.51 10.32
CA GLY A 2 -41.45 53.55 10.07
C GLY A 2 -41.09 52.08 10.24
N ASP A 3 -40.94 51.38 9.13
CA ASP A 3 -40.76 49.94 9.08
C ASP A 3 -39.33 49.63 9.56
N ASP A 4 -39.19 49.37 10.87
CA ASP A 4 -37.92 48.94 11.44
C ASP A 4 -37.63 47.52 10.98
N GLU A 5 -36.86 47.48 9.90
CA GLU A 5 -36.17 46.33 9.33
C GLU A 5 -35.51 45.47 10.42
N PHE A 6 -36.08 44.31 10.71
CA PHE A 6 -35.35 43.20 11.32
C PHE A 6 -34.31 42.68 10.31
N ARG A 7 -33.18 43.39 10.16
CA ARG A 7 -32.01 42.86 9.44
C ARG A 7 -31.34 41.79 10.30
N VAL A 8 -31.68 40.54 10.00
CA VAL A 8 -30.89 39.39 10.46
C VAL A 8 -29.48 39.54 9.84
N PRO A 9 -28.41 39.62 10.66
CA PRO A 9 -27.06 39.66 10.11
C PRO A 9 -26.82 38.37 9.31
N PRO A 10 -26.18 38.43 8.12
CA PRO A 10 -25.97 37.25 7.31
C PRO A 10 -25.23 36.21 8.15
N ALA A 11 -25.82 35.00 8.21
CA ALA A 11 -25.25 33.88 8.95
C ALA A 11 -23.78 33.73 8.58
N ASN A 12 -22.91 33.93 9.57
CA ASN A 12 -21.47 33.78 9.44
C ASN A 12 -21.19 32.35 8.95
N ARG A 13 -20.96 32.20 7.63
CA ARG A 13 -20.66 30.92 7.00
C ARG A 13 -19.34 30.47 7.62
N ARG A 14 -19.41 29.44 8.47
CA ARG A 14 -18.24 28.82 9.08
C ARG A 14 -17.27 28.49 7.96
N GLU A 15 -16.17 29.24 7.89
CA GLU A 15 -15.10 28.99 6.92
C GLU A 15 -14.73 27.52 6.99
N ALA A 16 -14.59 26.88 5.83
CA ALA A 16 -14.26 25.46 5.74
C ALA A 16 -12.98 25.24 6.53
N ARG A 17 -13.08 24.52 7.66
CA ARG A 17 -11.94 24.19 8.50
C ARG A 17 -10.94 23.46 7.62
N ARG A 18 -9.79 24.09 7.36
CA ARG A 18 -8.69 23.42 6.69
C ARG A 18 -8.29 22.26 7.59
N PHE A 19 -8.28 21.07 7.00
CA PHE A 19 -7.92 19.87 7.71
C PHE A 19 -6.45 19.97 8.07
N GLU A 20 -6.17 20.32 9.32
CA GLU A 20 -4.85 20.14 9.89
C GLU A 20 -4.72 18.68 10.29
N PRO A 21 -3.67 17.97 9.81
CA PRO A 21 -3.49 16.58 10.16
C PRO A 21 -3.31 16.48 11.68
N PRO A 22 -3.86 15.43 12.29
CA PRO A 22 -3.71 15.23 13.71
C PRO A 22 -2.23 15.11 14.10
N PRO A 23 -1.85 15.48 15.34
CA PRO A 23 -0.44 15.64 15.72
C PRO A 23 0.40 14.36 15.64
N TRP A 24 -0.22 13.18 15.60
CA TRP A 24 0.47 11.90 15.40
C TRP A 24 0.74 11.56 13.93
N GLU A 25 0.13 12.27 12.97
CA GLU A 25 0.29 12.09 11.52
C GLU A 25 1.14 13.20 10.86
N ALA A 26 1.54 14.22 11.62
CA ALA A 26 2.31 15.35 11.10
C ALA A 26 3.64 14.92 10.44
N ASP A 27 4.30 13.88 10.96
CA ASP A 27 5.56 13.39 10.41
C ASP A 27 5.34 12.55 9.13
N ALA A 28 4.26 11.77 9.06
CA ALA A 28 3.89 11.00 7.87
C ALA A 28 3.50 11.91 6.69
N PHE A 29 2.78 13.01 6.96
CA PHE A 29 2.46 14.00 5.93
C PHE A 29 3.69 14.75 5.43
N LYS A 30 4.63 15.12 6.31
CA LYS A 30 5.91 15.71 5.89
C LYS A 30 6.72 14.76 5.02
N GLU A 31 6.74 13.48 5.34
CA GLU A 31 7.43 12.47 4.53
C GLU A 31 6.79 12.32 3.15
N LEU A 32 5.46 12.35 3.06
CA LEU A 32 4.73 12.30 1.79
C LEU A 32 4.88 13.59 0.97
N GLU A 33 4.89 14.77 1.60
CA GLU A 33 5.17 16.04 0.93
C GLU A 33 6.60 16.10 0.41
N LEU A 34 7.57 15.66 1.21
CA LEU A 34 8.96 15.55 0.79
C LEU A 34 9.11 14.57 -0.38
N LYS A 35 8.42 13.42 -0.32
CA LYS A 35 8.42 12.44 -1.39
C LYS A 35 7.83 13.00 -2.68
N ARG A 36 6.69 13.71 -2.62
CA ARG A 36 6.11 14.38 -3.80
C ARG A 36 6.99 15.49 -4.36
N ALA A 37 7.68 16.24 -3.51
CA ALA A 37 8.60 17.29 -3.96
C ALA A 37 9.84 16.69 -4.65
N VAL A 38 10.34 15.54 -4.18
CA VAL A 38 11.46 14.82 -4.80
C VAL A 38 11.03 14.13 -6.08
N GLU A 39 9.83 13.53 -6.10
CA GLU A 39 9.27 12.81 -7.24
C GLU A 39 8.85 13.79 -8.35
N GLY A 40 8.18 14.89 -8.02
CA GLY A 40 7.86 15.96 -8.97
C GLY A 40 9.06 16.79 -9.43
N ALA A 41 10.21 16.69 -8.76
CA ALA A 41 11.48 17.24 -9.25
C ALA A 41 12.24 16.26 -10.17
N GLN A 42 11.85 14.98 -10.20
CA GLN A 42 12.38 13.95 -11.09
C GLN A 42 11.50 13.71 -12.32
N ASP A 43 10.28 14.27 -12.35
CA ASP A 43 9.48 14.33 -13.58
C ASP A 43 10.17 15.28 -14.58
N ASP A 44 10.91 14.67 -15.51
CA ASP A 44 11.55 15.33 -16.64
C ASP A 44 10.53 16.22 -17.40
N PRO A 45 10.92 17.41 -17.89
CA PRO A 45 10.06 18.26 -18.72
C PRO A 45 9.61 17.60 -20.03
N GLU A 46 10.19 16.44 -20.37
CA GLU A 46 9.76 15.59 -21.49
C GLU A 46 8.40 14.91 -21.23
N ILE A 47 8.04 14.63 -19.97
CA ILE A 47 6.74 14.03 -19.63
C ILE A 47 5.64 15.10 -19.67
N GLU A 48 5.90 16.32 -19.19
CA GLU A 48 4.96 17.44 -19.37
C GLU A 48 4.73 17.76 -20.85
N ALA A 49 5.78 17.70 -21.69
CA ALA A 49 5.64 17.86 -23.14
C ALA A 49 4.85 16.71 -23.78
N ALA A 50 5.03 15.47 -23.32
CA ALA A 50 4.27 14.30 -23.79
C ALA A 50 2.79 14.34 -23.35
N VAL A 51 2.51 14.82 -22.14
CA VAL A 51 1.13 15.01 -21.64
C VAL A 51 0.46 16.19 -22.33
N ALA A 52 1.17 17.31 -22.56
CA ALA A 52 0.66 18.45 -23.31
C ALA A 52 0.43 18.11 -24.80
N ALA A 53 1.24 17.23 -25.38
CA ALA A 53 1.01 16.67 -26.71
C ALA A 53 -0.22 15.75 -26.73
N ALA A 54 -0.37 14.85 -25.75
CA ALA A 54 -1.51 13.94 -25.64
C ALA A 54 -2.84 14.67 -25.39
N VAL A 55 -2.83 15.80 -24.67
CA VAL A 55 -4.02 16.64 -24.43
C VAL A 55 -4.42 17.43 -25.69
N ASN A 56 -3.48 17.76 -26.58
CA ASN A 56 -3.77 18.46 -27.84
C ASN A 56 -4.14 17.51 -29.00
N GLU A 57 -3.89 16.21 -28.87
CA GLU A 57 -4.11 15.21 -29.93
C GLU A 57 -5.40 14.39 -29.74
N VAL A 58 -6.34 14.87 -28.91
CA VAL A 58 -7.72 14.34 -28.85
C VAL A 58 -8.58 15.12 -29.85
N PRO A 59 -9.05 14.51 -30.96
CA PRO A 59 -10.06 15.12 -31.80
C PRO A 59 -11.34 15.33 -30.98
N ASP A 60 -11.96 16.50 -31.14
CA ASP A 60 -13.26 16.88 -30.57
C ASP A 60 -14.33 15.79 -30.75
N GLU A 61 -14.46 14.88 -29.80
CA GLU A 61 -15.70 14.17 -29.51
C GLU A 61 -16.14 14.52 -28.09
N GLN A 62 -17.07 15.48 -28.04
CA GLN A 62 -17.75 15.95 -26.85
C GLN A 62 -18.34 14.78 -26.04
N PRO A 63 -18.02 14.64 -24.74
CA PRO A 63 -18.90 13.93 -23.84
C PRO A 63 -20.05 14.88 -23.46
N VAL A 64 -21.24 14.55 -23.98
CA VAL A 64 -22.52 15.14 -23.57
C VAL A 64 -22.67 15.01 -22.06
N VAL A 65 -22.52 16.12 -21.35
CA VAL A 65 -22.91 16.26 -19.94
C VAL A 65 -24.45 16.34 -19.91
N PRO A 66 -25.19 15.44 -19.24
CA PRO A 66 -26.62 15.63 -19.07
C PRO A 66 -26.85 16.88 -18.19
N PRO A 67 -27.73 17.82 -18.58
CA PRO A 67 -27.90 19.06 -17.86
C PRO A 67 -28.55 18.78 -16.50
N VAL A 68 -27.82 19.10 -15.42
CA VAL A 68 -28.39 19.25 -14.09
C VAL A 68 -29.38 20.40 -14.15
N ARG A 69 -30.67 20.06 -14.11
CA ARG A 69 -31.79 20.99 -14.04
C ARG A 69 -31.76 21.69 -12.68
N VAL A 70 -31.26 22.92 -12.66
CA VAL A 70 -31.49 23.86 -11.56
C VAL A 70 -32.96 24.28 -11.62
N VAL A 71 -33.76 23.89 -10.63
CA VAL A 71 -35.10 24.45 -10.40
C VAL A 71 -35.01 25.34 -9.17
N PRO A 72 -35.28 26.65 -9.26
CA PRO A 72 -35.40 27.52 -8.11
C PRO A 72 -36.85 27.58 -7.57
N GLU A 73 -36.92 27.95 -6.29
CA GLU A 73 -38.05 28.53 -5.53
C GLU A 73 -39.21 27.66 -4.98
N ASP A 74 -39.37 27.84 -3.66
CA ASP A 74 -40.59 28.04 -2.87
C ASP A 74 -41.59 26.91 -2.57
N GLU A 75 -41.41 26.34 -1.37
CA GLU A 75 -42.37 26.26 -0.24
C GLU A 75 -43.72 25.49 -0.40
N PRO A 76 -44.48 25.22 0.70
CA PRO A 76 -44.69 23.86 1.21
C PRO A 76 -46.14 23.36 1.12
N ALA A 77 -46.35 22.05 1.34
CA ALA A 77 -47.53 21.40 1.94
C ALA A 77 -47.84 20.05 1.27
N ALA A 78 -47.37 18.95 1.85
CA ALA A 78 -47.88 17.62 1.55
C ALA A 78 -48.67 17.10 2.74
N ALA A 79 -50.00 17.26 2.63
CA ALA A 79 -50.95 16.48 3.38
C ALA A 79 -50.93 15.02 2.86
N GLN A 80 -50.83 14.09 3.80
CA GLN A 80 -51.61 12.86 3.89
C GLN A 80 -51.67 11.86 2.71
N GLN A 81 -51.16 10.66 3.03
CA GLN A 81 -51.87 9.36 3.00
C GLN A 81 -51.50 8.34 1.91
N ALA A 82 -50.73 7.34 2.36
CA ALA A 82 -50.96 5.90 2.22
C ALA A 82 -51.27 5.31 0.82
N ALA A 83 -50.27 4.65 0.24
CA ALA A 83 -50.42 3.30 -0.33
C ALA A 83 -49.03 2.67 -0.54
N ALA A 84 -48.75 1.60 0.18
CA ALA A 84 -47.59 0.75 -0.08
C ALA A 84 -47.87 -0.14 -1.32
N PRO A 85 -46.95 -0.29 -2.28
CA PRO A 85 -46.98 -1.42 -3.18
C PRO A 85 -46.12 -2.56 -2.64
N ALA A 86 -46.70 -3.75 -2.70
CA ALA A 86 -46.14 -5.05 -2.30
C ALA A 86 -44.81 -5.37 -3.01
N PRO A 87 -43.96 -6.25 -2.42
CA PRO A 87 -42.71 -6.67 -3.05
C PRO A 87 -43.02 -7.52 -4.28
N ALA A 88 -42.56 -7.04 -5.45
CA ALA A 88 -42.59 -7.80 -6.68
C ALA A 88 -41.73 -9.06 -6.52
N ALA A 89 -42.39 -10.22 -6.56
CA ALA A 89 -41.73 -11.52 -6.59
C ALA A 89 -40.91 -11.62 -7.88
N VAL A 90 -39.58 -11.65 -7.73
CA VAL A 90 -38.65 -11.99 -8.80
C VAL A 90 -38.95 -13.43 -9.23
N PRO A 91 -39.13 -13.73 -10.53
CA PRO A 91 -39.42 -15.09 -10.96
C PRO A 91 -38.27 -16.02 -10.56
N ALA A 92 -38.59 -17.08 -9.81
CA ALA A 92 -37.64 -18.05 -9.25
C ALA A 92 -36.71 -18.73 -10.28
N GLY A 93 -37.01 -18.61 -11.58
CA GLY A 93 -36.16 -19.10 -12.67
C GLY A 93 -34.96 -18.19 -13.01
N GLU A 94 -34.99 -16.92 -12.65
CA GLU A 94 -33.89 -15.97 -12.95
C GLU A 94 -32.84 -15.93 -11.84
N ALA A 95 -33.27 -16.13 -10.58
CA ALA A 95 -32.39 -16.32 -9.44
C ALA A 95 -31.61 -17.66 -9.53
N ALA A 96 -32.24 -18.72 -10.04
CA ALA A 96 -31.59 -20.00 -10.26
C ALA A 96 -30.54 -19.95 -11.40
N ARG A 97 -30.84 -19.24 -12.50
CA ARG A 97 -29.87 -19.04 -13.60
C ARG A 97 -28.73 -18.09 -13.24
N LYS A 98 -28.96 -17.10 -12.37
CA LYS A 98 -27.89 -16.28 -11.80
C LYS A 98 -27.04 -17.06 -10.81
N ALA A 99 -27.62 -17.94 -10.00
CA ALA A 99 -26.88 -18.79 -9.06
C ALA A 99 -25.99 -19.83 -9.77
N GLU A 100 -26.41 -20.36 -10.92
CA GLU A 100 -25.62 -21.34 -11.68
C GLU A 100 -24.53 -20.69 -12.55
N LEU A 101 -24.70 -19.43 -12.98
CA LEU A 101 -23.62 -18.61 -13.57
C LEU A 101 -22.68 -17.98 -12.53
N ASP A 102 -23.05 -18.00 -11.25
CA ASP A 102 -22.23 -17.40 -10.18
C ASP A 102 -21.05 -18.31 -9.82
N GLU A 103 -21.17 -19.63 -9.99
CA GLU A 103 -20.10 -20.57 -9.64
C GLU A 103 -18.91 -20.46 -10.62
N GLU A 104 -19.16 -20.33 -11.92
CA GLU A 104 -18.11 -20.08 -12.91
C GLU A 104 -17.48 -18.70 -12.75
N HIS A 105 -18.30 -17.68 -12.46
CA HIS A 105 -17.80 -16.32 -12.23
C HIS A 105 -16.96 -16.25 -10.95
N PHE A 106 -17.42 -16.88 -9.87
CA PHE A 106 -16.69 -17.03 -8.62
C PHE A 106 -15.40 -17.83 -8.80
N ALA A 107 -15.43 -18.94 -9.55
CA ALA A 107 -14.23 -19.71 -9.89
C ALA A 107 -13.22 -18.87 -10.69
N SER A 108 -13.69 -18.03 -11.62
CA SER A 108 -12.83 -17.10 -12.39
C SER A 108 -12.24 -15.99 -11.51
N LEU A 109 -13.00 -15.49 -10.53
CA LEU A 109 -12.52 -14.50 -9.56
C LEU A 109 -11.49 -15.12 -8.60
N MET A 110 -11.73 -16.34 -8.11
CA MET A 110 -10.78 -17.08 -7.27
C MET A 110 -9.50 -17.45 -8.03
N ALA A 111 -9.59 -17.75 -9.33
CA ALA A 111 -8.43 -17.98 -10.17
C ALA A 111 -7.57 -16.71 -10.33
N ARG A 112 -8.19 -15.54 -10.57
CA ARG A 112 -7.49 -14.24 -10.63
C ARG A 112 -6.86 -13.86 -9.29
N LEU A 113 -7.58 -14.03 -8.18
CA LEU A 113 -7.06 -13.80 -6.83
C LEU A 113 -5.85 -14.70 -6.53
N ARG A 114 -5.88 -15.97 -6.98
CA ARG A 114 -4.76 -16.90 -6.80
C ARG A 114 -3.51 -16.50 -7.56
N ASP A 115 -3.66 -15.81 -8.70
CA ASP A 115 -2.54 -15.28 -9.47
C ASP A 115 -2.03 -13.94 -8.93
N GLU A 116 -2.89 -13.16 -8.25
CA GLU A 116 -2.53 -11.90 -7.58
C GLU A 116 -1.99 -12.07 -6.16
N GLU A 117 -2.22 -13.21 -5.50
CA GLU A 117 -1.60 -13.52 -4.22
C GLU A 117 -0.09 -13.72 -4.41
N PRO A 118 0.78 -12.95 -3.71
CA PRO A 118 2.22 -13.17 -3.79
C PRO A 118 2.50 -14.59 -3.33
N SER A 119 2.80 -15.47 -4.29
CA SER A 119 2.84 -16.90 -4.00
C SER A 119 3.87 -17.14 -2.88
N ALA A 120 3.43 -17.82 -1.84
CA ALA A 120 4.30 -18.21 -0.75
C ALA A 120 5.45 -19.14 -1.20
N ALA A 121 5.46 -19.55 -2.48
CA ALA A 121 6.46 -20.40 -3.09
C ALA A 121 7.89 -19.84 -2.96
N ASN A 122 8.04 -18.51 -2.91
CA ASN A 122 9.35 -17.87 -2.88
C ASN A 122 9.90 -17.58 -1.47
N TYR A 123 9.11 -17.75 -0.41
CA TYR A 123 9.62 -17.52 0.95
C TYR A 123 10.78 -18.46 1.31
N TRP A 124 10.79 -19.68 0.78
CA TRP A 124 11.91 -20.59 0.99
C TRP A 124 13.21 -20.09 0.35
N ILE A 125 13.14 -19.48 -0.84
CA ILE A 125 14.31 -18.87 -1.49
C ILE A 125 14.84 -17.75 -0.60
N ALA A 126 13.95 -16.94 -0.01
CA ALA A 126 14.36 -15.90 0.93
C ALA A 126 15.13 -16.50 2.14
N TRP A 127 14.68 -17.61 2.72
CA TRP A 127 15.41 -18.28 3.81
C TRP A 127 16.79 -18.78 3.38
N VAL A 128 16.92 -19.35 2.18
CA VAL A 128 18.21 -19.80 1.65
C VAL A 128 19.15 -18.62 1.40
N VAL A 129 18.64 -17.54 0.81
CA VAL A 129 19.41 -16.31 0.55
C VAL A 129 19.88 -15.70 1.86
N VAL A 130 19.00 -15.55 2.86
CA VAL A 130 19.36 -15.03 4.18
C VAL A 130 20.39 -15.92 4.88
N GLY A 131 20.20 -17.24 4.86
CA GLY A 131 21.14 -18.18 5.44
C GLY A 131 22.52 -18.12 4.77
N PHE A 132 22.55 -18.02 3.44
CA PHE A 132 23.79 -17.86 2.68
C PHE A 132 24.48 -16.53 3.02
N LEU A 133 23.72 -15.43 3.10
CA LEU A 133 24.26 -14.12 3.47
C LEU A 133 24.89 -14.14 4.87
N MET A 134 24.24 -14.81 5.85
CA MET A 134 24.80 -15.03 7.18
C MET A 134 26.12 -15.82 7.13
N MET A 135 26.20 -16.88 6.32
CA MET A 135 27.43 -17.67 6.20
C MET A 135 28.57 -16.85 5.61
N VAL A 136 28.30 -16.04 4.57
CA VAL A 136 29.31 -15.13 3.98
C VAL A 136 29.79 -14.11 5.01
N LEU A 137 28.87 -13.47 5.74
CA LEU A 137 29.21 -12.51 6.79
C LEU A 137 30.05 -13.17 7.90
N GLY A 138 29.65 -14.36 8.34
CA GLY A 138 30.39 -15.13 9.33
C GLY A 138 31.79 -15.53 8.86
N ALA A 139 31.95 -15.90 7.59
CA ALA A 139 33.24 -16.23 7.00
C ALA A 139 34.18 -15.01 6.98
N VAL A 140 33.67 -13.82 6.61
CA VAL A 140 34.45 -12.57 6.69
C VAL A 140 34.89 -12.31 8.13
N MET A 141 33.99 -12.47 9.12
CA MET A 141 34.36 -12.31 10.53
C MET A 141 35.44 -13.29 10.98
N LEU A 142 35.41 -14.56 10.53
CA LEU A 142 36.46 -15.53 10.85
C LEU A 142 37.81 -15.13 10.26
N ILE A 143 37.84 -14.63 9.02
CA ILE A 143 39.08 -14.15 8.39
C ILE A 143 39.68 -12.99 9.21
N TRP A 144 38.84 -12.05 9.63
CA TRP A 144 39.27 -10.92 10.46
C TRP A 144 39.71 -11.34 11.87
N ALA A 145 39.03 -12.31 12.48
CA ALA A 145 39.45 -12.91 13.75
C ALA A 145 40.85 -13.52 13.62
N MET A 146 41.08 -14.30 12.55
CA MET A 146 42.38 -14.93 12.28
C MET A 146 43.48 -13.88 12.07
N ALA A 147 43.17 -12.83 11.30
CA ALA A 147 44.09 -11.71 11.09
C ALA A 147 44.45 -10.98 12.40
N ALA A 148 43.52 -10.90 13.35
CA ALA A 148 43.79 -10.32 14.67
C ALA A 148 44.80 -11.16 15.47
N TYR A 149 44.75 -12.50 15.38
CA TYR A 149 45.70 -13.39 16.05
C TYR A 149 47.08 -13.44 15.39
N MET A 150 47.16 -13.17 14.08
CA MET A 150 48.44 -13.17 13.36
C MET A 150 49.28 -11.91 13.58
N LYS A 151 48.73 -10.86 14.19
CA LYS A 151 49.48 -9.63 14.46
C LYS A 151 50.43 -9.83 15.65
N PRO A 152 51.75 -9.60 15.50
CA PRO A 152 52.73 -9.83 16.56
C PRO A 152 52.52 -8.93 17.79
N ASP A 153 51.92 -7.76 17.61
CA ASP A 153 51.58 -6.81 18.69
C ASP A 153 50.10 -6.84 19.06
N ALA A 154 49.39 -7.94 18.81
CA ALA A 154 48.02 -8.11 19.26
C ALA A 154 47.99 -8.25 20.79
N GLY A 155 48.00 -7.11 21.48
CA GLY A 155 47.82 -7.05 22.92
C GLY A 155 46.46 -7.61 23.36
N GLN A 156 46.11 -7.41 24.64
CA GLN A 156 44.87 -7.92 25.22
C GLN A 156 43.60 -7.55 24.41
N VAL A 157 43.60 -6.37 23.79
CA VAL A 157 42.49 -5.92 22.92
C VAL A 157 42.36 -6.78 21.66
N GLY A 158 43.47 -7.16 21.03
CA GLY A 158 43.48 -7.97 19.81
C GLY A 158 43.00 -9.40 20.06
N THR A 159 43.44 -10.02 21.15
CA THR A 159 43.02 -11.38 21.54
C THR A 159 41.55 -11.43 21.96
N THR A 160 41.09 -10.46 22.75
CA THR A 160 39.69 -10.37 23.18
C THR A 160 38.77 -10.09 21.98
N GLY A 161 39.13 -9.10 21.15
CA GLY A 161 38.37 -8.79 19.93
C GLY A 161 38.33 -9.97 18.96
N GLY A 162 39.48 -10.63 18.72
CA GLY A 162 39.57 -11.83 17.89
C GLY A 162 38.71 -12.98 18.42
N SER A 163 38.66 -13.18 19.75
CA SER A 163 37.82 -14.21 20.38
C SER A 163 36.34 -13.95 20.14
N ILE A 164 35.89 -12.70 20.30
CA ILE A 164 34.50 -12.29 20.06
C ILE A 164 34.15 -12.51 18.58
N LEU A 165 34.98 -12.02 17.65
CA LEU A 165 34.74 -12.21 16.21
C LEU A 165 34.71 -13.69 15.83
N LEU A 166 35.54 -14.53 16.44
CA LEU A 166 35.57 -15.96 16.18
C LEU A 166 34.26 -16.62 16.64
N LEU A 167 33.79 -16.30 17.85
CA LEU A 167 32.56 -16.84 18.42
C LEU A 167 31.33 -16.41 17.59
N PHE A 168 31.23 -15.13 17.24
CA PHE A 168 30.15 -14.65 16.38
C PHE A 168 30.26 -15.22 14.96
N GLY A 169 31.44 -15.23 14.35
CA GLY A 169 31.66 -15.78 13.02
C GLY A 169 31.24 -17.24 12.92
N ALA A 170 31.65 -18.07 13.88
CA ALA A 170 31.21 -19.46 13.98
C ALA A 170 29.70 -19.57 14.21
N GLY A 171 29.13 -18.72 15.05
CA GLY A 171 27.68 -18.63 15.29
C GLY A 171 26.89 -18.26 14.02
N PHE A 172 27.37 -17.31 13.23
CA PHE A 172 26.75 -16.90 11.96
C PHE A 172 26.78 -18.02 10.93
N ILE A 173 27.92 -18.72 10.80
CA ILE A 173 28.05 -19.85 9.88
C ILE A 173 27.16 -21.01 10.33
N GLY A 174 27.19 -21.37 11.61
CA GLY A 174 26.35 -22.43 12.18
C GLY A 174 24.85 -22.11 12.07
N GLY A 175 24.46 -20.87 12.37
CA GLY A 175 23.09 -20.39 12.23
C GLY A 175 22.61 -20.37 10.78
N GLY A 176 23.44 -19.89 9.85
CA GLY A 176 23.15 -19.90 8.41
C GLY A 176 22.98 -21.32 7.87
N ALA A 177 23.90 -22.22 8.21
CA ALA A 177 23.80 -23.65 7.85
C ALA A 177 22.53 -24.29 8.43
N TRP A 178 22.21 -24.01 9.69
CA TRP A 178 20.99 -24.50 10.34
C TRP A 178 19.71 -23.96 9.68
N PHE A 179 19.68 -22.68 9.29
CA PHE A 179 18.55 -22.08 8.58
C PHE A 179 18.33 -22.72 7.22
N ILE A 180 19.40 -22.94 6.45
CA ILE A 180 19.34 -23.62 5.15
C ILE A 180 18.86 -25.06 5.34
N TYR A 181 19.45 -25.81 6.28
CA TYR A 181 19.03 -27.18 6.61
C TYR A 181 17.56 -27.24 7.00
N ARG A 182 17.11 -26.35 7.90
CA ARG A 182 15.71 -26.28 8.33
C ARG A 182 14.77 -25.89 7.19
N GLY A 183 15.21 -25.01 6.29
CA GLY A 183 14.49 -24.65 5.09
C GLY A 183 14.32 -25.84 4.14
N LEU A 184 15.39 -26.61 3.90
CA LEU A 184 15.38 -27.82 3.06
C LEU A 184 14.49 -28.92 3.66
N LYS A 185 14.58 -29.15 4.98
CA LYS A 185 13.78 -30.15 5.70
C LYS A 185 12.28 -29.87 5.60
N LYS A 186 11.84 -28.61 5.67
CA LYS A 186 10.42 -28.25 5.50
C LYS A 186 9.87 -28.57 4.11
N ARG A 187 10.73 -28.73 3.10
CA ARG A 187 10.34 -29.10 1.74
C ARG A 187 10.36 -30.61 1.48
N GLY A 188 10.78 -31.43 2.45
CA GLY A 188 10.92 -32.88 2.26
C GLY A 188 12.02 -33.28 1.27
N VAL A 189 12.98 -32.37 1.01
CA VAL A 189 14.16 -32.65 0.18
C VAL A 189 15.21 -33.46 0.96
N LEU A 190 15.14 -33.42 2.29
CA LEU A 190 15.96 -34.13 3.27
C LEU A 190 15.05 -34.84 4.27
#